data_AF-A0A314LA63-F1
#
_entry.id   AF-A0A314LA63-F1
#
_cell.length_a   1.000
_cell.length_b   1.000
_cell.length_c   1.000
_cell.angle_alpha   90.00
_cell.angle_beta   90.00
_cell.angle_gamma   90.00
#
_symmetry.space_group_name_H-M   'P 1'
#
loop_
_entity.id
_entity.type
_entity.pdbx_description
1 polymer ?
#
loop_
_entity_poly.entity_id
_entity_poly.type
_entity_poly.pdbx_seq_one_letter_code
_entity_poly.pdbx_strand_id
1 'polypeptide(L)'
;MVHYLVKIIFLLFIIMPKNTHSCKVSAFGYEVHVLNNLPANTPQLKFHCASGDDDLGYHYPAIRTDFSWNFCGAFYTLFFCHFWWGDKDLSFNVFNDVSRCVKDGKGFVPSDTHKCLWKVQDDGVYLGYFDEHAKENIYKKYRDW
;
A
#
# COMPACT_ATOMS: atom_id res chain seq x y z
N MET A 1 -34.63 -24.88 8.49
CA MET A 1 -34.25 -24.52 7.10
C MET A 1 -33.89 -23.03 6.94
N VAL A 2 -34.57 -22.10 7.63
CA VAL A 2 -34.28 -20.64 7.55
C VAL A 2 -32.88 -20.26 8.06
N HIS A 3 -32.38 -20.89 9.13
CA HIS A 3 -31.03 -20.63 9.65
C HIS A 3 -29.89 -21.00 8.68
N TYR A 4 -30.12 -22.00 7.79
CA TYR A 4 -29.14 -22.37 6.77
C TYR A 4 -29.10 -21.34 5.63
N LEU A 5 -30.26 -20.78 5.26
CA LEU A 5 -30.37 -19.73 4.24
C LEU A 5 -29.65 -18.44 4.67
N VAL A 6 -29.75 -18.04 5.95
CA VAL A 6 -29.05 -16.85 6.48
C VAL A 6 -27.53 -17.03 6.49
N LYS A 7 -27.03 -18.24 6.79
CA LYS A 7 -25.60 -18.56 6.70
C LYS A 7 -25.08 -18.52 5.26
N ILE A 8 -25.87 -18.99 4.29
CA ILE A 8 -25.51 -18.95 2.86
C ILE A 8 -25.41 -17.50 2.37
N ILE A 9 -26.31 -16.61 2.81
CA ILE A 9 -26.27 -15.18 2.46
C ILE A 9 -24.99 -14.51 3.00
N PHE A 10 -24.56 -14.85 4.22
CA PHE A 10 -23.31 -14.34 4.81
C PHE A 10 -22.04 -14.87 4.13
N LEU A 11 -22.07 -16.08 3.57
CA LEU A 11 -20.97 -16.66 2.79
C LEU A 11 -20.76 -15.99 1.43
N LEU A 12 -21.81 -15.38 0.86
CA LEU A 12 -21.76 -14.74 -0.46
C LEU A 12 -21.12 -13.33 -0.46
N PHE A 13 -20.95 -12.70 0.71
CA PHE A 13 -20.30 -11.38 0.83
C PHE A 13 -18.76 -11.43 0.92
N ILE A 14 -18.15 -12.62 1.02
CA ILE A 14 -16.68 -12.75 1.17
C ILE A 14 -15.95 -12.74 -0.18
N ILE A 15 -16.69 -12.80 -1.29
CA ILE A 15 -16.10 -12.66 -2.63
C ILE A 15 -16.13 -11.18 -3.01
N MET A 16 -15.36 -10.35 -2.29
CA MET A 16 -14.91 -9.08 -2.86
C MET A 16 -14.09 -9.44 -4.10
N PRO A 17 -14.56 -9.11 -5.32
CA PRO A 17 -13.69 -9.26 -6.48
C PRO A 17 -12.43 -8.45 -6.17
N LYS A 18 -11.27 -9.10 -6.21
CA LYS A 18 -10.00 -8.37 -6.22
C LYS A 18 -10.05 -7.50 -7.45
N ASN A 19 -10.38 -6.22 -7.27
CA ASN A 19 -10.42 -5.21 -8.32
C ASN A 19 -8.99 -5.02 -8.84
N THR A 20 -8.56 -5.93 -9.70
CA THR A 20 -7.29 -5.83 -10.42
C THR A 20 -7.54 -4.92 -11.61
N HIS A 21 -7.70 -3.63 -11.34
CA HIS A 21 -7.76 -2.59 -12.37
C HIS A 21 -6.36 -2.38 -12.97
N SER A 22 -5.86 -3.39 -13.68
CA SER A 22 -4.60 -3.30 -14.42
C SER A 22 -4.69 -2.16 -15.43
N CYS A 23 -3.78 -1.19 -15.31
CA CYS A 23 -3.77 -0.02 -16.16
C CYS A 23 -3.28 -0.36 -17.57
N LYS A 24 -4.14 -0.23 -18.57
CA LYS A 24 -3.81 -0.56 -19.96
C LYS A 24 -2.85 0.44 -20.62
N VAL A 25 -2.75 1.65 -20.09
CA VAL A 25 -1.85 2.70 -20.59
C VAL A 25 -0.69 2.85 -19.62
N SER A 26 0.48 2.34 -20.02
CA SER A 26 1.67 2.28 -19.16
C SER A 26 2.08 3.63 -18.59
N ALA A 27 1.94 4.72 -19.36
CA ALA A 27 2.27 6.08 -18.93
C ALA A 27 1.42 6.60 -17.76
N PHE A 28 0.27 5.97 -17.48
CA PHE A 28 -0.58 6.29 -16.32
C PHE A 28 -0.60 5.16 -15.29
N GLY A 29 0.18 4.10 -15.50
CA GLY A 29 0.27 2.99 -14.56
C GLY A 29 1.12 3.35 -13.35
N TYR A 30 0.60 3.07 -12.17
CA TYR A 30 1.35 3.15 -10.92
C TYR A 30 1.28 1.81 -10.19
N GLU A 31 2.33 1.52 -9.44
CA GLU A 31 2.41 0.37 -8.55
C GLU A 31 2.80 0.88 -7.16
N VAL A 32 2.01 0.53 -6.15
CA VAL A 32 2.34 0.82 -4.75
C VAL A 32 2.71 -0.49 -4.08
N HIS A 33 3.84 -0.48 -3.38
CA HIS A 33 4.40 -1.61 -2.67
C HIS A 33 4.43 -1.31 -1.18
N VAL A 34 4.03 -2.28 -0.37
CA VAL A 34 4.13 -2.26 1.10
C VAL A 34 4.91 -3.49 1.53
N LEU A 35 6.19 -3.27 1.81
CA LEU A 35 7.11 -4.29 2.31
C LEU A 35 7.06 -4.33 3.84
N ASN A 36 6.72 -5.50 4.38
CA ASN A 36 6.85 -5.76 5.82
C ASN A 36 8.31 -6.11 6.16
N ASN A 37 9.08 -5.13 6.65
CA ASN A 37 10.47 -5.32 7.10
C ASN A 37 10.60 -5.28 8.63
N LEU A 38 9.58 -5.76 9.33
CA LEU A 38 9.60 -5.85 10.80
C LEU A 38 10.49 -7.01 11.28
N PRO A 39 11.03 -6.93 12.51
CA PRO A 39 11.82 -8.00 13.10
C PRO A 39 11.05 -9.32 13.22
N ALA A 40 11.78 -10.43 13.30
CA ALA A 40 11.18 -11.73 13.62
C ALA A 40 10.61 -11.75 15.05
N ASN A 41 9.62 -12.62 15.28
CA ASN A 41 8.98 -12.82 16.60
C ASN A 41 8.30 -11.56 17.17
N THR A 42 7.82 -10.66 16.30
CA THR A 42 7.02 -9.49 16.68
C THR A 42 5.55 -9.69 16.32
N PRO A 43 4.62 -8.82 16.79
CA PRO A 43 3.24 -8.83 16.33
C PRO A 43 3.12 -8.79 14.79
N GLN A 44 2.05 -9.38 14.27
CA GLN A 44 1.73 -9.36 12.84
C GLN A 44 1.39 -7.93 12.39
N LEU A 45 2.04 -7.45 11.32
CA LEU A 45 1.63 -6.20 10.67
C LEU A 45 0.22 -6.37 10.11
N LYS A 46 -0.66 -5.42 10.43
CA LYS A 46 -1.96 -5.27 9.81
C LYS A 46 -2.00 -3.91 9.13
N PHE A 47 -2.56 -3.82 7.93
CA PHE A 47 -2.89 -2.52 7.37
C PHE A 47 -4.15 -2.57 6.52
N HIS A 48 -4.72 -1.40 6.26
CA HIS A 48 -5.89 -1.21 5.41
C HIS A 48 -5.62 -0.05 4.47
N CYS A 49 -5.91 -0.20 3.17
CA CYS A 49 -5.71 0.85 2.19
C CYS A 49 -6.96 1.10 1.37
N ALA A 50 -7.24 2.36 1.02
CA ALA A 50 -8.38 2.72 0.18
C ALA A 50 -8.14 4.02 -0.61
N SER A 51 -8.91 4.18 -1.70
CA SER A 51 -8.93 5.34 -2.59
C SER A 51 -10.36 5.62 -3.07
N GLY A 52 -11.06 6.60 -2.49
CA GLY A 52 -12.44 6.89 -2.87
C GLY A 52 -13.34 5.67 -2.65
N ASP A 53 -13.95 5.15 -3.72
CA ASP A 53 -14.78 3.95 -3.70
C ASP A 53 -13.97 2.64 -3.87
N ASP A 54 -12.66 2.73 -4.09
CA ASP A 54 -11.76 1.58 -4.22
C ASP A 54 -11.21 1.18 -2.84
N ASP A 55 -11.83 0.19 -2.22
CA ASP A 55 -11.37 -0.40 -0.96
C ASP A 55 -10.51 -1.63 -1.26
N LEU A 56 -9.21 -1.56 -0.91
CA LEU A 56 -8.29 -2.68 -1.06
C LEU A 56 -8.44 -3.69 0.09
N GLY A 57 -9.10 -3.28 1.18
CA GLY A 57 -9.38 -4.08 2.35
C GLY A 57 -8.21 -4.20 3.31
N TYR A 58 -8.34 -5.17 4.23
CA TYR A 58 -7.33 -5.45 5.25
C TYR A 58 -6.29 -6.47 4.76
N HIS A 59 -5.03 -6.19 5.06
CA HIS A 59 -3.89 -7.02 4.69
C HIS A 59 -3.02 -7.37 5.90
N TYR A 60 -2.41 -8.56 5.82
CA TYR A 60 -1.59 -9.15 6.88
C TYR A 60 -0.32 -9.80 6.26
N PRO A 61 0.57 -9.01 5.63
CA PRO A 61 1.74 -9.57 4.95
C PRO A 61 2.67 -10.25 5.96
N ALA A 62 3.19 -11.43 5.62
CA ALA A 62 4.22 -12.06 6.42
C ALA A 62 5.50 -11.20 6.45
N ILE A 63 6.36 -11.43 7.43
CA ILE A 63 7.66 -10.74 7.53
C ILE A 63 8.48 -11.03 6.27
N ARG A 64 9.13 -9.99 5.73
CA ARG A 64 9.88 -9.97 4.47
C ARG A 64 9.04 -10.26 3.22
N THR A 65 7.72 -10.08 3.30
CA THR A 65 6.85 -10.15 2.11
C THR A 65 6.36 -8.77 1.72
N ASP A 66 6.16 -8.61 0.41
CA ASP A 66 5.64 -7.41 -0.21
C ASP A 66 4.17 -7.62 -0.59
N PHE A 67 3.34 -6.63 -0.26
CA PHE A 67 2.00 -6.51 -0.82
C PHE A 67 2.02 -5.36 -1.83
N SER A 68 1.55 -5.61 -3.05
CA SER A 68 1.43 -4.57 -4.06
C SER A 68 0.10 -4.57 -4.79
N TRP A 69 -0.24 -3.41 -5.32
CA TRP A 69 -1.38 -3.22 -6.21
C TRP A 69 -1.01 -2.22 -7.31
N ASN A 70 -1.71 -2.32 -8.43
CA ASN A 70 -1.57 -1.43 -9.57
C ASN A 70 -2.88 -0.70 -9.87
N PHE A 71 -2.76 0.49 -10.44
CA PHE A 71 -3.90 1.31 -10.84
C PHE A 71 -3.52 2.30 -11.93
N CYS A 72 -4.52 2.89 -12.59
CA CYS A 72 -4.32 4.07 -13.44
C CYS A 72 -4.40 5.35 -12.60
N GLY A 73 -3.29 6.08 -12.49
CA GLY A 73 -3.23 7.34 -11.76
C GLY A 73 -3.78 8.51 -12.57
N ALA A 74 -4.69 9.26 -11.96
CA ALA A 74 -5.13 10.57 -12.39
C ALA A 74 -4.70 11.62 -11.34
N PHE A 75 -4.77 12.91 -11.68
CA PHE A 75 -4.35 13.99 -10.78
C PHE A 75 -5.13 14.05 -9.45
N TYR A 76 -6.32 13.43 -9.40
CA TYR A 76 -7.17 13.32 -8.21
C TYR A 76 -7.07 11.94 -7.52
N THR A 77 -6.31 11.00 -8.07
CA THR A 77 -6.13 9.67 -7.46
C THR A 77 -5.33 9.79 -6.18
N LEU A 78 -5.83 9.16 -5.12
CA LEU A 78 -5.21 9.18 -3.80
C LEU A 78 -5.47 7.86 -3.10
N PHE A 79 -4.41 7.20 -2.62
CA PHE A 79 -4.52 6.06 -1.71
C PHE A 79 -4.04 6.48 -0.33
N PHE A 80 -4.85 6.23 0.69
CA PHE A 80 -4.43 6.30 2.08
C PHE A 80 -4.36 4.91 2.67
N CYS A 81 -3.45 4.71 3.62
CA CYS A 81 -3.36 3.47 4.38
C CYS A 81 -3.31 3.76 5.88
N HIS A 82 -3.90 2.87 6.66
CA HIS A 82 -3.79 2.79 8.11
C HIS A 82 -3.02 1.51 8.45
N PHE A 83 -1.90 1.66 9.14
CA PHE A 83 -1.02 0.58 9.61
C PHE A 83 -1.19 0.38 11.11
N TRP A 84 -1.20 -0.88 11.54
CA TRP A 84 -1.22 -1.29 12.95
C TRP A 84 -0.14 -2.34 13.20
N TRP A 85 0.61 -2.16 14.29
CA TRP A 85 1.61 -3.13 14.73
C TRP A 85 1.79 -3.11 16.25
N GLY A 86 1.26 -4.12 16.93
CA GLY A 86 1.19 -4.13 18.40
C GLY A 86 0.33 -2.96 18.87
N ASP A 87 0.90 -2.10 19.71
CA ASP A 87 0.23 -0.92 20.27
C ASP A 87 0.42 0.35 19.40
N LYS A 88 1.06 0.22 18.23
CA LYS A 88 1.33 1.33 17.30
C LYS A 88 0.25 1.40 16.23
N ASP A 89 -0.19 2.62 15.91
CA ASP A 89 -1.14 2.90 14.84
C ASP A 89 -0.75 4.17 14.08
N LEU A 90 -0.77 4.09 12.75
CA LEU A 90 -0.31 5.19 11.90
C LEU A 90 -1.11 5.25 10.60
N SER A 91 -1.64 6.43 10.26
CA SER A 91 -2.41 6.66 9.03
C SER A 91 -1.84 7.78 8.19
N PHE A 92 -1.66 7.56 6.89
CA PHE A 92 -1.22 8.59 5.94
C PHE A 92 -1.51 8.21 4.48
N ASN A 93 -1.35 9.19 3.59
CA ASN A 93 -1.45 8.97 2.14
C ASN A 93 -0.20 8.25 1.62
N VAL A 94 -0.38 7.07 1.04
CA VAL A 94 0.68 6.30 0.38
C VAL A 94 0.82 6.66 -1.11
N PHE A 95 -0.18 7.35 -1.67
CA PHE A 95 -0.15 7.95 -2.99
C PHE A 95 -1.06 9.18 -3.04
N ASN A 96 -0.58 10.32 -3.51
CA ASN A 96 -1.39 11.52 -3.79
C ASN A 96 -0.73 12.50 -4.79
N ASP A 97 0.29 12.04 -5.53
CA ASP A 97 1.02 12.83 -6.52
C ASP A 97 1.47 11.94 -7.69
N VAL A 98 0.89 12.16 -8.87
CA VAL A 98 1.25 11.44 -10.10
C VAL A 98 2.70 11.71 -10.54
N SER A 99 3.34 12.78 -10.09
CA SER A 99 4.73 13.06 -10.49
C SER A 99 5.77 12.30 -9.67
N ARG A 100 5.47 11.86 -8.45
CA ARG A 100 6.49 11.29 -7.52
C ARG A 100 5.91 10.49 -6.35
N CYS A 101 4.77 9.83 -6.55
CA CYS A 101 3.99 9.12 -5.53
C CYS A 101 3.28 10.00 -4.50
N VAL A 102 4.01 10.83 -3.74
CA VAL A 102 3.44 11.70 -2.70
C VAL A 102 3.99 13.12 -2.74
N LYS A 103 3.15 14.10 -2.43
CA LYS A 103 3.49 15.54 -2.52
C LYS A 103 4.69 15.93 -1.65
N ASP A 104 4.78 15.40 -0.43
CA ASP A 104 5.88 15.61 0.50
C ASP A 104 7.12 14.74 0.22
N GLY A 105 7.07 13.91 -0.83
CA GLY A 105 8.23 13.22 -1.38
C GLY A 105 9.17 14.12 -2.21
N LYS A 106 8.77 15.38 -2.49
CA LYS A 106 9.57 16.33 -3.28
C LYS A 106 10.97 16.53 -2.68
N GLY A 107 11.98 16.41 -3.52
CA GLY A 107 13.39 16.54 -3.13
C GLY A 107 14.02 15.25 -2.61
N PHE A 108 13.25 14.16 -2.53
CA PHE A 108 13.77 12.82 -2.25
C PHE A 108 13.38 11.81 -3.35
N VAL A 109 12.08 11.72 -3.67
CA VAL A 109 11.60 10.84 -4.74
C VAL A 109 11.77 11.55 -6.10
N PRO A 110 12.45 10.94 -7.08
CA PRO A 110 12.58 11.48 -8.42
C PRO A 110 11.23 11.75 -9.07
N SER A 111 11.17 12.76 -9.94
CA SER A 111 10.01 12.94 -10.81
C SER A 111 9.85 11.74 -11.74
N ASP A 112 8.62 11.48 -12.18
CA ASP A 112 8.23 10.37 -13.05
C ASP A 112 8.46 8.98 -12.40
N THR A 113 8.42 8.92 -11.06
CA THR A 113 8.43 7.65 -10.32
C THR A 113 7.06 6.98 -10.39
N HIS A 114 6.99 5.83 -11.04
CA HIS A 114 5.77 5.01 -11.17
C HIS A 114 5.65 3.89 -10.11
N LYS A 115 6.74 3.59 -9.40
CA LYS A 115 6.79 2.58 -8.32
C LYS A 115 6.99 3.25 -6.97
N CYS A 116 5.96 3.21 -6.15
CA CYS A 116 5.93 3.83 -4.84
C CYS A 116 6.27 2.78 -3.78
N LEU A 117 7.48 2.85 -3.24
CA LEU A 117 7.97 1.82 -2.33
C LEU A 117 7.78 2.26 -0.88
N TRP A 118 6.95 1.53 -0.13
CA TRP A 118 6.81 1.69 1.30
C TRP A 118 7.44 0.52 2.03
N LYS A 119 8.29 0.82 3.02
CA LYS A 119 8.92 -0.19 3.88
C LYS A 119 8.56 0.10 5.33
N VAL A 120 7.85 -0.84 5.95
CA VAL A 120 7.44 -0.78 7.35
C VAL A 120 8.53 -1.39 8.22
N GLN A 121 9.03 -0.65 9.20
CA GLN A 121 10.10 -1.05 10.11
C GLN A 121 9.69 -0.80 11.56
N ASP A 122 10.50 -1.24 12.52
CA ASP A 122 10.19 -1.16 13.94
C ASP A 122 10.20 0.28 14.48
N ASP A 123 10.95 1.17 13.85
CA ASP A 123 11.07 2.58 14.21
C ASP A 123 10.17 3.52 13.39
N GLY A 124 9.53 3.04 12.33
CA GLY A 124 8.57 3.83 11.55
C GLY A 124 8.35 3.28 10.13
N VAL A 125 7.83 4.15 9.26
CA VAL A 125 7.57 3.83 7.86
C VAL A 125 8.44 4.66 6.94
N TYR A 126 9.02 4.01 5.94
CA TYR A 126 10.00 4.58 5.02
C TYR A 126 9.40 4.66 3.61
N LEU A 127 9.62 5.80 2.96
CA LEU A 127 9.34 6.00 1.53
C LEU A 127 10.61 5.70 0.74
N GLY A 128 10.47 5.07 -0.42
CA GLY A 128 11.59 4.79 -1.30
C GLY A 128 11.22 4.79 -2.77
N TYR A 129 12.27 4.70 -3.58
CA TYR A 129 12.23 4.55 -5.03
C TYR A 129 13.36 3.62 -5.47
N PHE A 130 13.27 3.09 -6.69
CA PHE A 130 14.36 2.34 -7.30
C PHE A 130 15.28 3.31 -8.05
N ASP A 131 16.56 3.32 -7.69
CA ASP A 131 17.58 4.08 -8.38
C ASP A 131 18.18 3.24 -9.52
N GLU A 132 17.95 3.68 -10.76
CA GLU A 132 18.39 2.97 -11.96
C GLU A 132 19.92 2.95 -12.14
N HIS A 133 20.63 3.94 -11.61
CA HIS A 133 22.09 4.04 -11.72
C HIS A 133 22.78 3.12 -10.72
N ALA A 134 22.33 3.12 -9.47
CA ALA A 134 22.83 2.27 -8.40
C ALA A 134 22.26 0.85 -8.43
N LYS A 135 21.16 0.63 -9.16
CA LYS A 135 20.42 -0.63 -9.26
C LYS A 135 19.92 -1.15 -7.90
N GLU A 136 19.46 -0.24 -7.06
CA GLU A 136 18.98 -0.56 -5.71
C GLU A 136 17.80 0.30 -5.29
N ASN A 137 17.08 -0.15 -4.26
CA ASN A 137 16.02 0.63 -3.66
C ASN A 137 16.60 1.58 -2.61
N ILE A 138 16.43 2.89 -2.81
CA ILE A 138 16.82 3.93 -1.86
C ILE A 138 15.61 4.27 -0.98
N TYR A 139 15.82 4.32 0.34
CA TYR A 139 14.77 4.62 1.31
C TYR A 139 15.14 5.80 2.21
N LYS A 140 14.13 6.57 2.58
CA LYS A 140 14.20 7.62 3.59
C LYS A 140 13.04 7.47 4.56
N LYS A 141 13.32 7.65 5.84
CA LYS A 141 12.28 7.62 6.87
C LYS A 141 11.25 8.71 6.58
N TYR A 142 9.98 8.32 6.54
CA TYR A 142 8.89 9.21 6.14
C TYR A 142 8.01 9.58 7.34
N ARG A 143 7.73 8.62 8.23
CA ARG A 143 7.01 8.83 9.49
C ARG A 143 7.58 7.94 10.58
N ASP A 144 7.61 8.44 11.81
CA ASP A 144 7.70 7.61 13.00
C ASP A 144 6.34 6.95 13.27
N TRP A 145 6.31 5.88 14.06
CA TRP A 145 5.07 5.24 14.50
C TRP A 145 4.21 6.18 15.34
#